data_AF-A0AAN2PKR7-F1
#
_entry.id   AF-A0AAN2PKR7-F1
#
_cell.length_a   1.000
_cell.length_b   1.000
_cell.length_c   1.000
_cell.angle_alpha   90.00
_cell.angle_beta   90.00
_cell.angle_gamma   90.00
#
_symmetry.space_group_name_H-M   'P 1'
#
loop_
_entity.id
_entity.type
_entity.pdbx_description
1 polymer ?
#
loop_
_entity_poly.entity_id
_entity_poly.type
_entity_poly.pdbx_seq_one_letter_code
_entity_poly.pdbx_strand_id
1 'polypeptide(L)'
;MRPNLSKDTSIESFKDFYWLKEELQTFCRENGISSTGSKIEISHRIETFLRSGEIKNPIRKTKINRTVEPQVHLSLDTVITENHRCSQDVRAFFKTVIPKFHFSTYIQNYFKSNEGKTYRDVVDA
;
A
#
# COMPACT_ATOMS: atom_id res chain seq x y z
N MET A 1 28.72 7.65 22.54
CA MET A 1 28.80 8.40 21.28
C MET A 1 28.23 7.54 20.17
N ARG A 2 27.45 8.12 19.25
CA ARG A 2 26.81 7.37 18.16
C ARG A 2 27.77 7.28 16.97
N PRO A 3 28.05 6.08 16.41
CA PRO A 3 28.89 5.95 15.24
C PRO A 3 28.19 6.47 13.98
N ASN A 4 28.95 6.99 13.01
CA ASN A 4 28.41 7.30 11.69
C ASN A 4 28.18 5.99 10.91
N LEU A 5 27.07 5.93 10.18
CA LEU A 5 26.76 4.79 9.33
C LEU A 5 27.71 4.80 8.13
N SER A 6 28.63 3.85 8.06
CA SER A 6 29.66 3.78 7.04
C SER A 6 29.93 2.32 6.68
N LYS A 7 30.65 2.08 5.58
CA LYS A 7 30.98 0.73 5.09
C LYS A 7 31.78 -0.11 6.08
N ASP A 8 32.45 0.56 7.03
CA ASP A 8 33.17 -0.04 8.16
C ASP A 8 32.26 -0.36 9.36
N THR A 9 30.97 0.00 9.32
CA THR A 9 30.03 -0.34 10.39
C THR A 9 29.72 -1.84 10.34
N SER A 10 30.12 -2.57 11.37
CA SER A 10 29.74 -3.98 11.55
C SER A 10 28.20 -4.12 11.65
N ILE A 11 27.68 -5.23 11.13
CA ILE A 11 26.24 -5.57 11.17
C ILE A 11 25.71 -5.54 12.61
N GLU A 12 26.51 -5.99 13.57
CA GLU A 12 26.15 -6.00 14.99
C GLU A 12 25.93 -4.59 15.53
N SER A 13 26.87 -3.68 15.25
CA SER A 13 26.71 -2.25 15.59
C SER A 13 25.53 -1.62 14.86
N PHE A 14 25.30 -1.98 13.60
CA PHE A 14 24.15 -1.48 12.86
C PHE A 14 22.81 -1.88 13.52
N LYS A 15 22.71 -3.10 14.10
CA LYS A 15 21.52 -3.58 14.80
C LYS A 15 21.36 -3.01 16.20
N ASP A 16 22.45 -2.65 16.86
CA ASP A 16 22.45 -2.10 18.21
C ASP A 16 21.96 -0.64 18.26
N PHE A 17 22.18 0.13 17.18
CA PHE A 17 21.80 1.54 17.13
C PHE A 17 20.48 1.80 16.40
N TYR A 18 19.72 2.78 16.92
CA TYR A 18 18.58 3.33 16.22
C TYR A 18 19.02 4.30 15.11
N TRP A 19 18.73 3.96 13.86
CA TRP A 19 19.04 4.81 12.69
C TRP A 19 17.82 5.60 12.23
N LEU A 20 18.01 6.89 11.92
CA LEU A 20 17.00 7.67 11.21
C LEU A 20 16.93 7.24 9.75
N LYS A 21 15.73 7.34 9.17
CA LYS A 21 15.53 7.01 7.76
C LYS A 21 16.45 7.81 6.85
N GLU A 22 16.65 9.10 7.16
CA GLU A 22 17.51 9.98 6.37
C GLU A 22 18.96 9.49 6.35
N GLU A 23 19.49 9.04 7.49
CA GLU A 23 20.85 8.49 7.59
C GLU A 23 20.99 7.19 6.79
N LEU A 24 19.99 6.31 6.87
CA LEU A 24 19.94 5.10 6.04
C LEU A 24 19.90 5.47 4.54
N GLN A 25 19.14 6.50 4.17
CA GLN A 25 19.05 6.95 2.79
C GLN A 25 20.33 7.61 2.29
N THR A 26 21.01 8.40 3.12
CA THR A 26 22.32 8.99 2.80
C THR A 26 23.35 7.88 2.57
N PHE A 27 23.44 6.92 3.48
CA PHE A 27 24.33 5.76 3.31
C PHE A 27 24.03 5.00 2.02
N CYS A 28 22.75 4.77 1.71
CA CYS A 28 22.36 4.14 0.46
C CYS A 28 22.84 4.94 -0.76
N ARG A 29 22.68 6.27 -0.76
CA ARG A 29 23.12 7.14 -1.87
C ARG A 29 24.63 7.11 -2.08
N GLU A 30 25.40 7.15 -1.00
CA GLU A 30 26.87 7.09 -1.05
C GLU A 30 27.39 5.75 -1.57
N ASN A 31 26.70 4.64 -1.28
CA ASN A 31 27.10 3.30 -1.67
C ASN A 31 26.38 2.77 -2.93
N GLY A 32 25.61 3.61 -3.63
CA GLY A 32 24.89 3.23 -4.84
C GLY A 32 23.72 2.25 -4.61
N ILE A 33 23.23 2.13 -3.37
CA ILE A 33 22.09 1.30 -2.98
C ILE A 33 20.80 2.10 -3.19
N SER A 34 19.72 1.43 -3.55
CA SER A 34 18.42 2.11 -3.64
C SER A 34 17.92 2.59 -2.27
N SER A 35 17.77 3.91 -2.14
CA SER A 35 17.22 4.61 -0.98
C SER A 35 15.69 4.64 -0.93
N THR A 36 15.01 3.87 -1.80
CA THR A 36 13.55 3.86 -1.95
C THR A 36 12.92 2.71 -1.17
N GLY A 37 11.92 3.01 -0.34
CA GLY A 37 11.18 2.02 0.42
C GLY A 37 10.87 2.49 1.85
N SER A 38 10.29 1.58 2.62
CA SER A 38 10.05 1.75 4.05
C SER A 38 11.37 1.70 4.82
N LYS A 39 11.43 2.27 6.04
CA LYS A 39 12.64 2.25 6.88
C LYS A 39 13.20 0.83 7.02
N ILE A 40 12.32 -0.14 7.27
CA ILE A 40 12.64 -1.56 7.41
C ILE A 40 13.29 -2.12 6.14
N GLU A 41 12.74 -1.81 4.96
CA GLU A 41 13.30 -2.26 3.68
C GLU A 41 14.69 -1.69 3.43
N ILE A 42 14.89 -0.41 3.75
CA ILE A 42 16.18 0.26 3.60
C ILE A 42 17.20 -0.37 4.58
N SER A 43 16.83 -0.58 5.85
CA SER A 43 17.68 -1.24 6.84
C SER A 43 18.09 -2.66 6.41
N HIS A 44 17.15 -3.45 5.89
CA HIS A 44 17.45 -4.81 5.42
C HIS A 44 18.42 -4.82 4.22
N ARG A 45 18.30 -3.86 3.31
CA ARG A 45 19.26 -3.70 2.20
C ARG A 45 20.65 -3.33 2.70
N ILE A 46 20.73 -2.42 3.66
CA ILE A 46 21.99 -2.02 4.27
C ILE A 46 22.64 -3.20 4.99
N GLU A 47 21.87 -3.98 5.76
CA GLU A 47 22.35 -5.20 6.40
C GLU A 47 22.90 -6.20 5.36
N THR A 48 22.18 -6.40 4.25
CA THR A 48 22.62 -7.29 3.17
C THR A 48 23.91 -6.78 2.52
N PHE A 49 24.01 -5.47 2.31
CA PHE A 49 25.19 -4.82 1.76
C PHE A 49 26.40 -4.94 2.68
N LEU A 50 26.23 -4.72 3.99
CA LEU A 50 27.30 -4.89 4.98
C LEU A 50 27.75 -6.36 5.10
N ARG A 51 26.84 -7.32 4.86
CA ARG A 51 27.15 -8.76 4.92
C ARG A 51 27.85 -9.30 3.68
N SER A 52 27.40 -8.88 2.50
CA SER A 52 27.77 -9.52 1.22
C SER A 52 28.48 -8.58 0.24
N GLY A 53 28.46 -7.27 0.48
CA GLY A 53 28.88 -6.25 -0.48
C GLY A 53 27.96 -6.12 -1.71
N GLU A 54 26.89 -6.92 -1.79
CA GLU A 54 26.04 -6.99 -2.97
C GLU A 54 24.94 -5.92 -2.94
N ILE A 55 24.90 -5.10 -3.98
CA ILE A 55 23.85 -4.11 -4.19
C ILE A 55 22.63 -4.81 -4.82
N LYS A 56 21.71 -5.28 -3.98
CA LYS A 56 20.40 -5.75 -4.45
C LYS A 56 19.53 -4.55 -4.81
N ASN A 57 19.53 -4.21 -6.09
CA ASN A 57 18.56 -3.28 -6.65
C ASN A 57 17.15 -3.79 -6.37
N PRO A 58 16.20 -2.91 -5.99
CA PRO A 58 14.82 -3.33 -5.83
C PRO A 58 14.37 -3.88 -7.17
N ILE A 59 14.03 -5.16 -7.20
CA ILE A 59 13.22 -5.73 -8.25
C ILE A 59 11.96 -4.87 -8.22
N ARG A 60 11.84 -3.94 -9.18
CA ARG A 60 10.61 -3.20 -9.40
C ARG A 60 9.59 -4.29 -9.64
N LYS A 61 8.82 -4.65 -8.61
CA LYS A 61 7.59 -5.39 -8.80
C LYS A 61 6.76 -4.42 -9.61
N THR A 62 6.84 -4.53 -10.94
CA THR A 62 5.83 -3.98 -11.83
C THR A 62 4.54 -4.45 -11.19
N LYS A 63 3.80 -3.50 -10.61
CA LYS A 63 2.42 -3.77 -10.24
C LYS A 63 1.83 -4.22 -11.55
N ILE A 64 1.60 -5.52 -11.68
CA ILE A 64 0.71 -6.05 -12.69
C ILE A 64 -0.55 -5.26 -12.40
N ASN A 65 -0.80 -4.24 -13.20
CA ASN A 65 -2.08 -3.57 -13.24
C ASN A 65 -3.00 -4.71 -13.57
N ARG A 66 -3.63 -5.29 -12.55
CA ARG A 66 -4.72 -6.23 -12.74
C ARG A 66 -5.63 -5.51 -13.71
N THR A 67 -5.69 -6.09 -14.90
CA THR A 67 -6.56 -5.74 -15.99
C THR A 67 -7.83 -5.21 -15.37
N VAL A 68 -8.09 -3.93 -15.63
CA VAL A 68 -9.37 -3.30 -15.33
C VAL A 68 -10.39 -4.21 -15.99
N GLU A 69 -11.04 -5.06 -15.20
CA GLU A 69 -12.19 -5.79 -15.68
C GLU A 69 -13.15 -4.73 -16.23
N PRO A 70 -13.64 -4.93 -17.47
CA PRO A 70 -14.37 -3.91 -18.20
C PRO A 70 -15.52 -3.45 -17.32
N GLN A 71 -15.62 -2.12 -17.19
CA GLN A 71 -16.68 -1.38 -16.52
C GLN A 71 -17.92 -2.25 -16.31
N VAL A 72 -18.01 -2.85 -15.12
CA VAL A 72 -19.26 -3.48 -14.71
C VAL A 72 -20.26 -2.34 -14.79
N HIS A 73 -21.26 -2.46 -15.66
CA HIS A 73 -22.35 -1.51 -15.76
C HIS A 73 -23.13 -1.58 -14.44
N LEU A 74 -22.60 -0.89 -13.41
CA LEU A 74 -23.23 -0.78 -12.12
C LEU A 74 -24.55 -0.07 -12.36
N SER A 75 -25.60 -0.72 -11.90
CA SER A 75 -26.98 -0.28 -12.03
C SER A 75 -27.63 -0.36 -10.65
N LEU A 76 -28.80 0.25 -10.47
CA LEU A 76 -29.52 0.13 -9.20
C LEU A 76 -29.88 -1.32 -8.87
N ASP A 77 -30.03 -2.17 -9.90
CA ASP A 77 -30.29 -3.60 -9.79
C ASP A 77 -29.04 -4.45 -9.52
N THR A 78 -27.86 -3.84 -9.38
CA THR A 78 -26.63 -4.58 -9.04
C THR A 78 -26.73 -5.14 -7.62
N VAL A 79 -26.62 -6.46 -7.52
CA VAL A 79 -26.67 -7.21 -6.25
C VAL A 79 -25.34 -7.11 -5.50
N ILE A 80 -25.43 -6.91 -4.18
CA ILE A 80 -24.31 -6.91 -3.25
C ILE A 80 -23.87 -8.36 -3.03
N THR A 81 -22.65 -8.66 -3.46
CA THR A 81 -22.01 -9.98 -3.25
C THR A 81 -21.23 -10.02 -1.94
N GLU A 82 -20.97 -11.21 -1.41
CA GLU A 82 -20.14 -11.45 -0.20
C GLU A 82 -18.76 -10.74 -0.24
N ASN A 83 -18.17 -10.64 -1.43
CA ASN A 83 -16.88 -10.00 -1.65
C ASN A 83 -17.01 -8.56 -2.18
N HIS A 84 -18.12 -7.88 -1.85
CA HIS A 84 -18.37 -6.51 -2.32
C HIS A 84 -17.25 -5.58 -1.86
N ARG A 85 -16.66 -4.89 -2.84
CA ARG A 85 -15.59 -3.93 -2.61
C ARG A 85 -16.12 -2.51 -2.83
N CYS A 86 -15.94 -1.65 -1.83
CA CYS A 86 -16.12 -0.20 -1.96
C CYS A 86 -15.03 0.41 -2.85
N SER A 87 -15.06 0.12 -4.16
CA SER A 87 -14.11 0.60 -5.15
C SER A 87 -14.42 2.03 -5.60
N GLN A 88 -13.50 2.60 -6.38
CA GLN A 88 -13.70 3.91 -6.99
C GLN A 88 -14.85 3.89 -8.01
N ASP A 89 -15.07 2.76 -8.70
CA ASP A 89 -16.18 2.57 -9.65
C ASP A 89 -17.53 2.59 -8.94
N VAL A 90 -17.66 1.86 -7.83
CA VAL A 90 -18.87 1.87 -7.00
C VAL A 90 -19.13 3.27 -6.45
N ARG A 91 -18.08 3.97 -5.99
CA ARG A 91 -18.21 5.37 -5.56
C ARG A 91 -18.70 6.28 -6.69
N ALA A 92 -18.14 6.13 -7.89
CA ALA A 92 -18.50 6.93 -9.05
C ALA A 92 -19.97 6.70 -9.41
N PHE A 93 -20.41 5.45 -9.45
CA PHE A 93 -21.82 5.08 -9.65
C PHE A 93 -22.74 5.76 -8.62
N PHE A 94 -22.49 5.57 -7.32
CA PHE A 94 -23.37 6.16 -6.29
C PHE A 94 -23.34 7.68 -6.29
N LYS A 95 -22.25 8.32 -6.73
CA LYS A 95 -22.21 9.78 -6.93
C LYS A 95 -23.12 10.27 -8.07
N THR A 96 -23.37 9.43 -9.08
CA THR A 96 -24.32 9.76 -10.15
C THR A 96 -25.77 9.78 -9.65
N VAL A 97 -26.08 8.95 -8.63
CA VAL A 97 -27.40 8.83 -8.02
C VAL A 97 -27.57 9.83 -6.86
N ILE A 98 -26.54 9.97 -6.02
CA ILE A 98 -26.52 10.79 -4.82
C ILE A 98 -25.31 11.76 -4.90
N PRO A 99 -25.51 13.04 -5.22
CA PRO A 99 -24.42 13.99 -5.48
C PRO A 99 -23.40 14.15 -4.33
N LYS A 100 -23.84 13.96 -3.07
CA LYS A 100 -23.00 14.08 -1.86
C LYS A 100 -22.59 12.73 -1.27
N PHE A 101 -22.62 11.65 -2.06
CA PHE A 101 -22.32 10.31 -1.58
C PHE A 101 -20.89 10.15 -1.02
N HIS A 102 -20.81 9.52 0.15
CA HIS A 102 -19.57 9.06 0.76
C HIS A 102 -19.79 7.71 1.44
N PHE A 103 -18.82 6.79 1.32
CA PHE A 103 -18.83 5.53 2.06
C PHE A 103 -18.58 5.78 3.54
N SER A 104 -19.65 5.98 4.32
CA SER A 104 -19.60 5.98 5.78
C SER A 104 -19.39 4.57 6.33
N THR A 105 -19.04 4.47 7.60
CA THR A 105 -19.00 3.18 8.33
C THR A 105 -20.35 2.48 8.30
N TYR A 106 -21.45 3.24 8.36
CA TYR A 106 -22.81 2.72 8.22
C TYR A 106 -23.00 1.99 6.89
N ILE A 107 -22.68 2.65 5.76
CA ILE A 107 -22.83 2.06 4.42
C ILE A 107 -21.90 0.84 4.25
N GLN A 108 -20.66 0.90 4.77
CA GLN A 108 -19.74 -0.23 4.71
C GLN A 108 -20.26 -1.45 5.50
N ASN A 109 -20.86 -1.23 6.67
CA ASN A 109 -21.50 -2.29 7.43
C ASN A 109 -22.77 -2.80 6.73
N TYR A 110 -23.53 -1.90 6.10
CA TYR A 110 -24.69 -2.28 5.31
C TYR A 110 -24.31 -3.26 4.20
N PHE A 111 -23.26 -2.97 3.42
CA PHE A 111 -22.77 -3.90 2.38
C PHE A 111 -22.37 -5.26 2.94
N LYS A 112 -21.78 -5.32 4.15
CA LYS A 112 -21.35 -6.58 4.77
C LYS A 112 -22.50 -7.39 5.37
N SER A 113 -23.53 -6.73 5.86
CA SER A 113 -24.66 -7.39 6.53
C SER A 113 -25.84 -7.67 5.61
N ASN A 114 -25.84 -7.09 4.39
CA ASN A 114 -26.96 -7.17 3.46
C ASN A 114 -26.53 -7.75 2.10
N GLU A 115 -25.85 -8.89 2.15
CA GLU A 115 -25.56 -9.70 0.96
C GLU A 115 -26.87 -10.14 0.29
N GLY A 116 -26.92 -10.05 -1.04
CA GLY A 116 -28.14 -10.35 -1.82
C GLY A 116 -29.10 -9.16 -2.01
N LYS A 117 -28.92 -8.03 -1.29
CA LYS A 117 -29.65 -6.79 -1.59
C LYS A 117 -29.07 -6.07 -2.79
N THR A 118 -29.83 -5.14 -3.37
CA THR A 118 -29.40 -4.36 -4.55
C THR A 118 -28.86 -3.00 -4.17
N TYR A 119 -28.20 -2.31 -5.10
CA TYR A 119 -27.76 -0.93 -4.89
C TYR A 119 -28.93 0.03 -4.67
N ARG A 120 -30.13 -0.29 -5.17
CA ARG A 120 -31.35 0.44 -4.87
C ARG A 120 -31.66 0.44 -3.37
N ASP A 121 -31.51 -0.71 -2.71
CA ASP A 121 -31.71 -0.85 -1.26
C ASP A 121 -30.64 -0.09 -0.45
N VAL A 122 -29.50 0.24 -1.04
CA VAL A 122 -28.46 1.06 -0.41
C VAL A 122 -28.77 2.55 -0.53
N VAL A 123 -29.39 2.96 -1.64
CA VAL A 123 -29.83 4.35 -1.85
C VAL A 123 -31.01 4.70 -0.95
N ASP A 124 -31.86 3.72 -0.62
CA ASP A 124 -33.05 3.90 0.24
C ASP A 124 -32.77 3.78 1.75
N ALA A 125 -31.58 3.28 2.14
CA ALA A 125 -31.19 2.99 3.54
C ALA A 125 -30.47 4.12 4.27
#